data_AF-A0A0D0A0A2-F1
#
_entry.id   AF-A0A0D0A0A2-F1
#
_cell.length_a   1.000
_cell.length_b   1.000
_cell.length_c   1.000
_cell.angle_alpha   90.00
_cell.angle_beta   90.00
_cell.angle_gamma   90.00
#
_symmetry.space_group_name_H-M   'P 1'
#
loop_
_entity.id
_entity.type
_entity.pdbx_description
1 polymer ?
#
loop_
_entity_poly.entity_id
_entity_poly.type
_entity_poly.pdbx_seq_one_letter_code
_entity_poly.pdbx_strand_id
1 'polypeptide(L)'
;MYSPNGQVVSEVSVSLEVINAEPVLDTHPTYESCSPSLRNTFKGDDDDNMLFIPYADDPSFNQVDHSSWYESFSWQEDFDPDLQVILLETSYRLRTRHSLEYEDIEECNVLPLKLFSSPGKPGLFAISRRRDRLIWIGNSIPADYVFPSMALPSNLLQRLQCVNSLFCPSLNCVEPLCAVHVVPNDLAPPRTSPKQATQTWADVETPCERQCFLAAATSQGVPCWSNSEIESFQVIFEIASSLSPCDLSVMCLKPSERSRILWYELLLFYFGSNEPCRHNGPCDTARACPCFQNGAHCQRPRRLRGCRCSTGKSGVSCATTKCYCVEYHRECDPELCLSYELTACRNSQIQKGAHKALEIGRSCWGLGAFLTELAKENDLLAEYVGELIYEPTFDSRGEVATHRGRSYSFKLNSTFTLDSSYLGNSSRFIDHSSSAVQTRPPNCRAYVRLVNGEHRIGIFALQDIEPGSEILMDYGHDFFSK
;
A
#
# COMPACT_ATOMS: atom_id res chain seq x y z
N MET A 1 -43.82 24.68 -18.94
CA MET A 1 -43.93 23.36 -19.61
C MET A 1 -43.61 23.52 -21.09
N TYR A 2 -43.09 22.48 -21.75
CA TYR A 2 -42.80 22.48 -23.20
C TYR A 2 -43.68 21.46 -23.92
N SER A 3 -44.01 21.72 -25.19
CA SER A 3 -44.75 20.79 -26.05
C SER A 3 -43.78 19.73 -26.61
N PRO A 4 -44.30 18.62 -27.17
CA PRO A 4 -43.47 17.61 -27.84
C PRO A 4 -42.62 18.16 -28.99
N ASN A 5 -42.94 19.36 -29.49
CA ASN A 5 -42.21 20.04 -30.58
C ASN A 5 -41.26 21.14 -30.04
N GLY A 6 -40.98 21.16 -28.74
CA GLY A 6 -40.05 22.10 -28.11
C GLY A 6 -40.57 23.53 -27.91
N GLN A 7 -41.87 23.78 -28.13
CA GLN A 7 -42.45 25.11 -27.90
C GLN A 7 -42.85 25.29 -26.44
N VAL A 8 -42.58 26.46 -25.86
CA VAL A 8 -42.98 26.80 -24.48
C VAL A 8 -44.51 26.84 -24.41
N VAL A 9 -45.11 25.93 -23.64
CA VAL A 9 -46.56 25.77 -23.41
C VAL A 9 -47.03 26.60 -22.20
N SER A 10 -46.15 26.80 -21.22
CA SER A 10 -46.42 27.67 -20.08
C SER A 10 -45.12 28.17 -19.47
N GLU A 11 -45.07 29.47 -19.19
CA GLU A 11 -43.98 30.12 -18.47
C GLU A 11 -44.54 30.52 -17.10
N VAL A 12 -43.91 30.01 -16.03
CA VAL A 12 -44.27 30.37 -14.65
C VAL A 12 -43.14 31.22 -14.13
N SER A 13 -43.38 32.53 -14.03
CA SER A 13 -42.45 33.45 -13.38
C SER A 13 -42.55 33.29 -11.87
N VAL A 14 -41.49 32.79 -11.25
CA VAL A 14 -41.36 32.78 -9.79
C VAL A 14 -40.66 34.06 -9.40
N SER A 15 -41.35 34.96 -8.69
CA SER A 15 -40.74 36.15 -8.11
C SER A 15 -39.89 35.73 -6.91
N LEU A 16 -38.56 35.79 -7.05
CA LEU A 16 -37.64 35.59 -5.94
C LEU A 16 -37.38 36.93 -5.26
N GLU A 17 -37.67 37.01 -3.97
CA GLU A 17 -37.25 38.11 -3.12
C GLU A 17 -35.81 37.85 -2.68
N VAL A 18 -34.84 38.60 -3.23
CA VAL A 18 -33.45 38.54 -2.79
C VAL A 18 -33.31 39.38 -1.53
N ILE A 19 -33.32 38.72 -0.37
CA ILE A 19 -33.04 39.37 0.91
C ILE A 19 -31.52 39.48 1.05
N ASN A 20 -30.99 40.69 0.86
CA ASN A 20 -29.59 40.99 1.18
C ASN A 20 -29.45 41.06 2.70
N ALA A 21 -29.11 39.94 3.32
CA ALA A 21 -28.71 39.93 4.73
C ALA A 21 -27.35 40.62 4.84
N GLU A 22 -27.23 41.61 5.71
CA GLU A 22 -25.91 42.08 6.15
C GLU A 22 -25.21 40.90 6.85
N PRO A 23 -23.99 40.51 6.43
CA PRO A 23 -23.33 39.35 7.01
C PRO A 23 -23.02 39.62 8.49
N VAL A 24 -23.74 38.93 9.38
CA VAL A 24 -23.49 38.96 10.84
C VAL A 24 -22.21 38.20 11.20
N LEU A 25 -21.69 37.37 10.28
CA LEU A 25 -20.52 36.54 10.46
C LEU A 25 -19.56 36.71 9.29
N ASP A 26 -18.26 36.83 9.59
CA ASP A 26 -17.21 36.81 8.58
C ASP A 26 -17.21 35.46 7.88
N THR A 27 -17.31 35.47 6.56
CA THR A 27 -17.22 34.24 5.75
C THR A 27 -15.88 33.56 6.00
N HIS A 28 -15.90 32.24 6.18
CA HIS A 28 -14.68 31.45 6.26
C HIS A 28 -14.02 31.36 4.87
N PRO A 29 -12.67 31.28 4.82
CA PRO A 29 -11.99 30.98 3.56
C PRO A 29 -12.50 29.69 2.93
N THR A 30 -12.59 29.67 1.60
CA THR A 30 -12.98 28.47 0.87
C THR A 30 -11.94 27.37 1.05
N TYR A 31 -12.39 26.15 1.30
CA TYR A 31 -11.54 24.97 1.41
C TYR A 31 -12.25 23.76 0.81
N GLU A 32 -11.48 22.76 0.43
CA GLU A 32 -11.98 21.51 -0.14
C GLU A 32 -11.92 20.39 0.89
N SER A 33 -12.87 19.46 0.81
CA SER A 33 -12.80 18.24 1.60
C SER A 33 -11.54 17.45 1.25
N CYS A 34 -10.87 16.97 2.28
CA CYS A 34 -9.67 16.17 2.16
C CYS A 34 -9.72 15.10 3.25
N SER A 35 -9.50 13.85 2.86
CA SER A 35 -9.46 12.73 3.79
C SER A 35 -8.15 12.80 4.59
N PRO A 36 -8.21 12.95 5.93
CA PRO A 36 -6.99 13.05 6.72
C PRO A 36 -6.20 11.75 6.65
N SER A 37 -4.90 11.85 6.40
CA SER A 37 -3.98 10.71 6.40
C SER A 37 -2.67 11.04 7.08
N LEU A 38 -2.09 10.05 7.77
CA LEU A 38 -0.78 10.17 8.42
C LEU A 38 0.36 9.67 7.53
N ARG A 39 0.03 9.05 6.39
CA ARG A 39 0.99 8.47 5.44
C ARG A 39 0.47 8.54 4.03
N ASN A 40 1.36 8.34 3.07
CA ASN A 40 0.97 8.27 1.68
C ASN A 40 0.06 7.06 1.41
N THR A 41 -0.70 7.15 0.32
CA THR A 41 -1.51 6.05 -0.20
C THR A 41 -1.24 5.94 -1.68
N PHE A 42 -0.91 4.74 -2.17
CA PHE A 42 -0.78 4.52 -3.60
C PHE A 42 -2.15 4.55 -4.27
N LYS A 43 -2.30 5.47 -5.22
CA LYS A 43 -3.45 5.57 -6.10
C LYS A 43 -3.11 5.04 -7.49
N GLY A 44 -1.91 5.31 -7.99
CA GLY A 44 -1.46 4.88 -9.31
C GLY A 44 -2.05 5.72 -10.41
N ASP A 45 -2.61 5.07 -11.43
CA ASP A 45 -3.33 5.74 -12.50
C ASP A 45 -4.82 5.88 -12.16
N ASP A 46 -5.44 6.97 -12.63
CA ASP A 46 -6.89 7.08 -12.68
C ASP A 46 -7.47 6.00 -13.61
N ASP A 47 -8.74 5.67 -13.40
CA ASP A 47 -9.46 4.71 -14.22
C ASP A 47 -9.65 5.26 -15.64
N ASP A 48 -9.65 4.39 -16.66
CA ASP A 48 -9.89 4.79 -18.06
C ASP A 48 -11.31 5.38 -18.22
N ASN A 49 -12.22 5.02 -17.31
CA ASN A 49 -13.59 5.49 -17.28
C ASN A 49 -13.78 6.70 -16.36
N MET A 50 -14.37 7.78 -16.88
CA MET A 50 -14.70 8.97 -16.09
C MET A 50 -16.00 8.78 -15.29
N LEU A 51 -15.91 8.88 -13.96
CA LEU A 51 -17.04 8.68 -13.04
C LEU A 51 -18.13 9.76 -13.17
N PHE A 52 -17.73 11.03 -13.33
CA PHE A 52 -18.60 12.19 -13.51
C PHE A 52 -17.80 13.35 -14.11
N ILE A 53 -18.47 14.31 -14.73
CA ILE A 53 -17.83 15.55 -15.22
C ILE A 53 -17.72 16.53 -14.04
N PRO A 54 -16.51 16.90 -13.57
CA PRO A 54 -16.36 17.93 -12.54
C PRO A 54 -16.94 19.26 -13.03
N TYR A 55 -17.56 20.04 -12.14
CA TYR A 55 -18.09 21.37 -12.46
C TYR A 55 -18.96 21.40 -13.73
N ALA A 56 -19.80 20.37 -13.90
CA ALA A 56 -20.65 20.23 -15.10
C ALA A 56 -21.57 21.44 -15.34
N ASP A 57 -21.92 22.15 -14.27
CA ASP A 57 -22.75 23.34 -14.24
C ASP A 57 -21.98 24.66 -14.39
N ASP A 58 -20.64 24.62 -14.37
CA ASP A 58 -19.80 25.81 -14.54
C ASP A 58 -19.29 25.94 -15.99
N PRO A 59 -19.73 26.96 -16.75
CA PRO A 59 -19.29 27.15 -18.13
C PRO A 59 -17.82 27.59 -18.26
N SER A 60 -17.15 27.98 -17.17
CA SER A 60 -15.73 28.33 -17.16
C SER A 60 -14.79 27.14 -17.01
N PHE A 61 -15.32 25.95 -16.68
CA PHE A 61 -14.54 24.73 -16.61
C PHE A 61 -14.37 24.11 -18.01
N ASN A 62 -13.14 23.73 -18.35
CA ASN A 62 -12.82 23.14 -19.65
C ASN A 62 -13.17 21.64 -19.68
N GLN A 63 -14.48 21.37 -19.79
CA GLN A 63 -15.01 20.01 -19.79
C GLN A 63 -14.49 19.16 -20.96
N VAL A 64 -14.23 19.77 -22.11
CA VAL A 64 -13.80 19.06 -23.33
C VAL A 64 -12.40 18.51 -23.17
N ASP A 65 -11.44 19.34 -22.75
CA ASP A 65 -10.06 18.90 -22.57
C ASP A 65 -9.95 17.94 -21.38
N HIS A 66 -10.68 18.18 -20.28
CA HIS A 66 -10.70 17.25 -19.16
C HIS A 66 -11.25 15.87 -19.56
N SER A 67 -12.35 15.83 -20.31
CA SER A 67 -12.96 14.56 -20.75
C SER A 67 -12.09 13.81 -21.76
N SER A 68 -11.18 14.49 -22.47
CA SER A 68 -10.30 13.85 -23.47
C SER A 68 -9.25 12.92 -22.87
N TRP A 69 -9.01 13.00 -21.56
CA TRP A 69 -8.12 12.11 -20.81
C TRP A 69 -8.74 10.74 -20.50
N TYR A 70 -10.04 10.56 -20.75
CA TYR A 70 -10.78 9.33 -20.43
C TYR A 70 -11.31 8.68 -21.70
N GLU A 71 -11.34 7.35 -21.74
CA GLU A 71 -11.81 6.59 -22.91
C GLU A 71 -13.33 6.57 -23.01
N SER A 72 -14.01 6.46 -21.86
CA SER A 72 -15.47 6.43 -21.79
C SER A 72 -15.98 7.03 -20.49
N PHE A 73 -17.29 7.28 -20.41
CA PHE A 73 -17.92 7.64 -19.14
C PHE A 73 -18.40 6.38 -18.40
N SER A 74 -18.21 6.31 -17.08
CA SER A 74 -18.59 5.13 -16.29
C SER A 74 -20.09 4.78 -16.35
N TRP A 75 -20.95 5.73 -16.76
CA TRP A 75 -22.39 5.50 -16.97
C TRP A 75 -22.75 5.07 -18.40
N GLN A 76 -21.78 4.99 -19.31
CA GLN A 76 -21.95 4.44 -20.65
C GLN A 76 -21.63 2.95 -20.73
N GLU A 77 -20.68 2.48 -19.92
CA GLU A 77 -20.46 1.04 -19.74
C GLU A 77 -21.65 0.45 -18.95
N ASP A 78 -22.20 -0.68 -19.41
CA ASP A 78 -23.38 -1.35 -18.82
C ASP A 78 -23.11 -1.84 -17.38
N PHE A 79 -23.05 -0.92 -16.41
CA PHE A 79 -23.27 -1.25 -15.01
C PHE A 79 -24.77 -1.52 -14.84
N ASP A 80 -25.16 -2.77 -15.10
CA ASP A 80 -26.52 -3.24 -14.87
C ASP A 80 -26.62 -3.90 -13.46
N PRO A 81 -27.05 -3.15 -12.42
CA PRO A 81 -27.26 -3.74 -11.10
C PRO A 81 -28.36 -4.81 -11.12
N ASP A 82 -29.31 -4.76 -12.06
CA ASP A 82 -30.39 -5.73 -12.19
C ASP A 82 -29.83 -7.06 -12.69
N LEU A 83 -28.93 -7.05 -13.68
CA LEU A 83 -28.21 -8.24 -14.13
C LEU A 83 -27.50 -8.93 -12.95
N GLN A 84 -26.79 -8.18 -12.11
CA GLN A 84 -26.12 -8.75 -10.94
C GLN A 84 -27.09 -9.42 -9.96
N VAL A 85 -28.26 -8.82 -9.72
CA VAL A 85 -29.31 -9.38 -8.86
C VAL A 85 -29.91 -10.64 -9.47
N ILE A 86 -30.18 -10.63 -10.78
CA ILE A 86 -30.70 -11.78 -11.53
C ILE A 86 -29.73 -12.97 -11.43
N LEU A 87 -28.43 -12.73 -11.55
CA LEU A 87 -27.42 -13.78 -11.47
C LEU A 87 -27.25 -14.35 -10.04
N LEU A 88 -27.37 -13.51 -9.00
CA LEU A 88 -27.40 -13.98 -7.61
C LEU A 88 -28.63 -14.85 -7.34
N GLU A 89 -29.80 -14.43 -7.80
CA GLU A 89 -31.05 -15.21 -7.67
C GLU A 89 -30.94 -16.53 -8.45
N THR A 90 -30.37 -16.49 -9.65
CA THR A 90 -30.20 -17.66 -10.52
C THR A 90 -29.27 -18.68 -9.87
N SER A 91 -28.08 -18.26 -9.42
CA SER A 91 -27.14 -19.13 -8.73
C SER A 91 -27.75 -19.70 -7.43
N TYR A 92 -28.46 -18.89 -6.64
CA TYR A 92 -29.16 -19.36 -5.44
C TYR A 92 -30.22 -20.41 -5.75
N ARG A 93 -31.02 -20.24 -6.81
CA ARG A 93 -32.03 -21.23 -7.21
C ARG A 93 -31.41 -22.51 -7.76
N LEU A 94 -30.34 -22.42 -8.55
CA LEU A 94 -29.61 -23.60 -9.03
C LEU A 94 -29.11 -24.44 -7.84
N ARG A 95 -28.58 -23.79 -6.80
CA ARG A 95 -28.18 -24.48 -5.58
C ARG A 95 -29.35 -25.07 -4.81
N THR A 96 -30.34 -24.26 -4.48
CA THR A 96 -31.41 -24.67 -3.55
C THR A 96 -32.46 -25.59 -4.17
N ARG A 97 -32.73 -25.49 -5.47
CA ARG A 97 -33.74 -26.30 -6.16
C ARG A 97 -33.16 -27.47 -6.94
N HIS A 98 -31.92 -27.35 -7.41
CA HIS A 98 -31.29 -28.36 -8.27
C HIS A 98 -30.06 -29.02 -7.62
N SER A 99 -29.73 -28.66 -6.37
CA SER A 99 -28.61 -29.24 -5.61
C SER A 99 -27.27 -29.15 -6.33
N LEU A 100 -27.06 -28.10 -7.13
CA LEU A 100 -25.79 -27.80 -7.76
C LEU A 100 -24.93 -26.96 -6.82
N GLU A 101 -23.71 -27.40 -6.53
CA GLU A 101 -22.79 -26.58 -5.74
C GLU A 101 -22.31 -25.38 -6.57
N TYR A 102 -21.94 -24.29 -5.88
CA TYR A 102 -21.58 -23.04 -6.57
C TYR A 102 -20.32 -23.19 -7.41
N GLU A 103 -19.41 -24.05 -6.97
CA GLU A 103 -18.18 -24.42 -7.66
C GLU A 103 -18.49 -25.07 -9.02
N ASP A 104 -19.46 -25.98 -9.08
CA ASP A 104 -19.87 -26.65 -10.32
C ASP A 104 -20.55 -25.67 -11.29
N ILE A 105 -21.38 -24.75 -10.76
CA ILE A 105 -22.04 -23.70 -11.54
C ILE A 105 -21.00 -22.77 -12.17
N GLU A 106 -19.97 -22.41 -11.41
CA GLU A 106 -18.87 -21.56 -11.87
C GLU A 106 -18.03 -22.23 -12.96
N GLU A 107 -17.72 -23.53 -12.81
CA GLU A 107 -16.92 -24.31 -13.75
C GLU A 107 -17.61 -24.44 -15.12
N CYS A 108 -18.95 -24.52 -15.12
CA CYS A 108 -19.74 -24.60 -16.34
C CYS A 108 -19.67 -23.33 -17.21
N ASN A 109 -19.20 -22.19 -16.68
CA ASN A 109 -19.09 -20.91 -17.39
C ASN A 109 -20.39 -20.44 -18.10
N VAL A 110 -21.56 -20.83 -17.56
CA VAL A 110 -22.88 -20.50 -18.14
C VAL A 110 -23.33 -19.08 -17.79
N LEU A 111 -22.88 -18.55 -16.64
CA LEU A 111 -23.22 -17.19 -16.21
C LEU A 111 -22.23 -16.19 -16.81
N PRO A 112 -22.68 -14.99 -17.23
CA PRO A 112 -21.83 -13.96 -17.83
C PRO A 112 -20.87 -13.30 -16.83
N LEU A 113 -21.16 -13.38 -15.52
CA LEU A 113 -20.29 -12.92 -14.44
C LEU A 113 -19.83 -14.09 -13.58
N LYS A 114 -18.58 -14.01 -13.12
CA LYS A 114 -17.96 -14.97 -12.20
C LYS A 114 -18.56 -14.83 -10.80
N LEU A 115 -18.99 -15.94 -10.20
CA LEU A 115 -19.55 -15.98 -8.85
C LEU A 115 -18.47 -15.72 -7.79
N PHE A 116 -17.33 -16.39 -7.95
CA PHE A 116 -16.18 -16.28 -7.05
C PHE A 116 -15.21 -15.20 -7.53
N SER A 117 -14.44 -14.64 -6.59
CA SER A 117 -13.43 -13.64 -6.92
C SER A 117 -12.22 -14.30 -7.58
N SER A 118 -11.64 -13.62 -8.57
CA SER A 118 -10.34 -13.96 -9.14
C SER A 118 -9.30 -12.92 -8.71
N PRO A 119 -7.98 -13.21 -8.79
CA PRO A 119 -6.95 -12.24 -8.45
C PRO A 119 -7.17 -10.90 -9.17
N GLY A 120 -7.37 -9.83 -8.41
CA GLY A 120 -7.60 -8.48 -8.93
C GLY A 120 -9.02 -8.16 -9.43
N LYS A 121 -9.95 -9.14 -9.49
CA LYS A 121 -11.35 -8.90 -9.92
C LYS A 121 -12.35 -9.49 -8.92
N PRO A 122 -13.16 -8.65 -8.22
CA PRO A 122 -14.13 -9.15 -7.26
C PRO A 122 -15.24 -9.93 -7.99
N GLY A 123 -15.57 -11.11 -7.48
CA GLY A 123 -16.67 -11.93 -7.98
C GLY A 123 -18.01 -11.41 -7.49
N LEU A 124 -19.10 -11.93 -8.08
CA LEU A 124 -20.46 -11.51 -7.79
C LEU A 124 -20.84 -11.65 -6.30
N PHE A 125 -20.36 -12.69 -5.61
CA PHE A 125 -20.58 -12.86 -4.17
C PHE A 125 -19.82 -11.84 -3.32
N ALA A 126 -18.64 -11.40 -3.75
CA ALA A 126 -17.90 -10.36 -3.05
C ALA A 126 -18.55 -8.99 -3.25
N ILE A 127 -19.01 -8.69 -4.47
CA ILE A 127 -19.71 -7.46 -4.81
C ILE A 127 -21.03 -7.37 -4.03
N SER A 128 -21.80 -8.46 -3.96
CA SER A 128 -23.09 -8.47 -3.26
C SER A 128 -23.00 -8.21 -1.76
N ARG A 129 -21.81 -8.40 -1.16
CA ARG A 129 -21.56 -8.13 0.26
C ARG A 129 -21.08 -6.71 0.55
N ARG A 130 -20.70 -5.96 -0.48
CA ARG A 130 -20.24 -4.55 -0.38
C ARG A 130 -21.38 -3.54 -0.50
N ARG A 131 -22.59 -4.00 -0.80
CA ARG A 131 -23.78 -3.18 -0.96
C ARG A 131 -24.99 -3.88 -0.39
N ASP A 132 -26.02 -3.12 -0.05
CA ASP A 132 -27.30 -3.70 0.34
C ASP A 132 -27.92 -4.45 -0.84
N ARG A 133 -28.53 -5.59 -0.55
CA ARG A 133 -29.19 -6.40 -1.58
C ARG A 133 -30.46 -5.70 -2.03
N LEU A 134 -30.54 -5.39 -3.32
CA LEU A 134 -31.75 -4.85 -3.92
C LEU A 134 -32.90 -5.86 -3.79
N ILE A 135 -34.04 -5.38 -3.28
CA ILE A 135 -35.25 -6.18 -3.10
C ILE A 135 -36.13 -5.97 -4.32
N TRP A 136 -36.54 -7.06 -4.97
CA TRP A 136 -37.39 -7.03 -6.16
C TRP A 136 -38.48 -8.10 -6.09
N ILE A 137 -39.54 -7.93 -6.89
CA ILE A 137 -40.70 -8.83 -6.90
C ILE A 137 -40.24 -10.21 -7.40
N GLY A 138 -40.37 -11.23 -6.55
CA GLY A 138 -39.95 -12.61 -6.87
C GLY A 138 -38.59 -13.02 -6.30
N ASN A 139 -37.96 -12.19 -5.46
CA ASN A 139 -36.77 -12.58 -4.69
C ASN A 139 -37.05 -13.84 -3.84
N SER A 140 -36.29 -14.92 -4.07
CA SER A 140 -36.38 -16.15 -3.27
C SER A 140 -35.24 -16.27 -2.25
N ILE A 141 -34.24 -15.39 -2.30
CA ILE A 141 -33.12 -15.41 -1.36
C ILE A 141 -33.57 -14.82 -0.01
N PRO A 142 -33.43 -15.56 1.11
CA PRO A 142 -33.72 -15.06 2.47
C PRO A 142 -32.91 -13.80 2.81
N ALA A 143 -33.46 -12.90 3.62
CA ALA A 143 -32.81 -11.63 3.98
C ALA A 143 -31.49 -11.81 4.75
N ASP A 144 -31.40 -12.89 5.51
CA ASP A 144 -30.26 -13.31 6.32
C ASP A 144 -29.27 -14.23 5.58
N TYR A 145 -29.56 -14.58 4.32
CA TYR A 145 -28.69 -15.46 3.55
C TYR A 145 -27.40 -14.75 3.16
N VAL A 146 -26.27 -15.34 3.56
CA VAL A 146 -24.93 -14.83 3.24
C VAL A 146 -24.28 -15.73 2.19
N PHE A 147 -23.92 -15.14 1.05
CA PHE A 147 -23.17 -15.83 0.00
C PHE A 147 -21.74 -16.20 0.46
N PRO A 148 -21.15 -17.29 -0.05
CA PRO A 148 -19.82 -17.75 0.36
C PRO A 148 -18.73 -16.67 0.17
N SER A 149 -17.85 -16.53 1.16
CA SER A 149 -16.86 -15.44 1.22
C SER A 149 -15.63 -15.66 0.33
N MET A 150 -15.36 -16.87 -0.10
CA MET A 150 -14.22 -17.32 -0.92
C MET A 150 -14.20 -18.84 -0.77
N ALA A 151 -14.06 -19.59 -1.86
CA ALA A 151 -13.61 -20.97 -1.74
C ALA A 151 -12.11 -20.91 -1.36
N LEU A 152 -11.79 -21.08 -0.08
CA LEU A 152 -10.38 -21.29 0.30
C LEU A 152 -9.94 -22.61 -0.34
N PRO A 153 -8.87 -22.62 -1.15
CA PRO A 153 -8.43 -23.85 -1.77
C PRO A 153 -8.07 -24.90 -0.72
N SER A 154 -8.26 -26.18 -1.04
CA SER A 154 -7.81 -27.28 -0.16
C SER A 154 -6.28 -27.34 -0.06
N ASN A 155 -5.58 -26.91 -1.12
CA ASN A 155 -4.13 -26.91 -1.21
C ASN A 155 -3.49 -25.83 -0.30
N LEU A 156 -2.53 -26.25 0.54
CA LEU A 156 -1.86 -25.37 1.50
C LEU A 156 -1.08 -24.22 0.83
N LEU A 157 -0.41 -24.46 -0.30
CA LEU A 157 0.35 -23.42 -1.01
C LEU A 157 -0.58 -22.31 -1.49
N GLN A 158 -1.71 -22.68 -2.10
CA GLN A 158 -2.69 -21.70 -2.57
C GLN A 158 -3.32 -20.92 -1.41
N ARG A 159 -3.60 -21.57 -0.28
CA ARG A 159 -4.04 -20.88 0.96
C ARG A 159 -3.00 -19.89 1.45
N LEU A 160 -1.73 -20.29 1.47
CA LEU A 160 -0.62 -19.39 1.86
C LEU A 160 -0.49 -18.22 0.89
N GLN A 161 -0.67 -18.43 -0.42
CA GLN A 161 -0.70 -17.34 -1.40
C GLN A 161 -1.85 -16.36 -1.13
N CYS A 162 -3.05 -16.88 -0.80
CA CYS A 162 -4.20 -16.04 -0.43
C CYS A 162 -3.97 -15.23 0.85
N VAL A 163 -3.20 -15.75 1.82
CA VAL A 163 -2.86 -15.02 3.04
C VAL A 163 -1.67 -14.08 2.79
N ASN A 164 -0.71 -14.47 1.94
CA ASN A 164 0.47 -13.65 1.61
C ASN A 164 0.08 -12.34 0.93
N SER A 165 -1.00 -12.33 0.15
CA SER A 165 -1.55 -11.11 -0.44
C SER A 165 -2.12 -10.12 0.58
N LEU A 166 -2.37 -10.55 1.83
CA LEU A 166 -2.76 -9.66 2.91
C LEU A 166 -1.56 -8.94 3.53
N PHE A 167 -0.36 -9.51 3.41
CA PHE A 167 0.86 -8.89 3.90
C PHE A 167 1.41 -7.91 2.87
N CYS A 168 2.15 -6.92 3.36
CA CYS A 168 2.87 -5.99 2.50
C CYS A 168 4.05 -6.68 1.78
N PRO A 169 4.29 -6.41 0.49
CA PRO A 169 5.45 -6.95 -0.24
C PRO A 169 6.78 -6.32 0.13
N SER A 170 6.74 -5.11 0.71
CA SER A 170 7.93 -4.47 1.24
C SER A 170 8.32 -5.13 2.56
N LEU A 171 9.50 -5.76 2.60
CA LEU A 171 10.08 -6.36 3.82
C LEU A 171 10.29 -5.34 4.95
N ASN A 172 10.29 -4.06 4.63
CA ASN A 172 10.44 -2.97 5.60
C ASN A 172 9.09 -2.47 6.15
N CYS A 173 7.97 -3.06 5.71
CA CYS A 173 6.63 -2.69 6.13
C CYS A 173 5.88 -3.92 6.64
N VAL A 174 5.46 -3.87 7.90
CA VAL A 174 4.72 -4.96 8.57
C VAL A 174 3.21 -4.74 8.53
N GLU A 175 2.74 -3.80 7.74
CA GLU A 175 1.34 -3.43 7.72
C GLU A 175 0.50 -4.40 6.87
N PRO A 176 -0.59 -4.96 7.43
CA PRO A 176 -1.55 -5.73 6.64
C PRO A 176 -2.34 -4.80 5.71
N LEU A 177 -2.61 -5.25 4.49
CA LEU A 177 -3.33 -4.49 3.46
C LEU A 177 -2.72 -3.11 3.22
N CYS A 178 -1.38 -3.06 3.17
CA CYS A 178 -0.62 -1.82 2.98
C CYS A 178 -1.08 -1.11 1.71
N ALA A 179 -1.57 0.12 1.88
CA ALA A 179 -2.06 0.94 0.78
C ALA A 179 -0.93 1.64 0.00
N VAL A 180 0.33 1.53 0.42
CA VAL A 180 1.50 2.17 -0.23
C VAL A 180 2.19 1.22 -1.20
N HIS A 181 2.40 -0.04 -0.79
CA HIS A 181 3.14 -1.02 -1.58
C HIS A 181 2.18 -2.03 -2.19
N VAL A 182 1.60 -1.66 -3.33
CA VAL A 182 0.56 -2.47 -4.00
C VAL A 182 1.11 -3.50 -4.99
N VAL A 183 2.43 -3.69 -5.05
CA VAL A 183 3.04 -4.69 -5.94
C VAL A 183 2.61 -6.10 -5.50
N PRO A 184 2.30 -7.03 -6.43
CA PRO A 184 1.92 -8.39 -6.09
C PRO A 184 2.94 -9.06 -5.17
N ASN A 185 2.42 -9.70 -4.13
CA ASN A 185 3.22 -10.37 -3.12
C ASN A 185 3.37 -11.84 -3.50
N ASP A 186 4.22 -12.12 -4.49
CA ASP A 186 4.52 -13.50 -4.85
C ASP A 186 5.23 -14.18 -3.67
N LEU A 187 4.75 -15.37 -3.28
CA LEU A 187 5.53 -16.23 -2.39
C LEU A 187 6.84 -16.50 -3.09
N ALA A 188 7.91 -15.89 -2.62
CA ALA A 188 9.21 -16.12 -3.19
C ALA A 188 9.54 -17.62 -3.06
N PRO A 189 10.19 -18.23 -4.06
CA PRO A 189 10.66 -19.61 -3.93
C PRO A 189 11.55 -19.72 -2.69
N PRO A 190 11.57 -20.88 -2.02
CA PRO A 190 12.28 -21.06 -0.77
C PRO A 190 13.71 -20.54 -0.81
N ARG A 191 14.03 -19.64 0.13
CA ARG A 191 15.28 -18.88 0.11
C ARG A 191 16.36 -19.44 1.04
N THR A 192 16.05 -20.49 1.79
CA THR A 192 17.02 -21.16 2.67
C THR A 192 17.68 -22.32 1.94
N SER A 193 19.00 -22.24 1.79
CA SER A 193 19.82 -23.43 1.59
C SER A 193 19.60 -24.37 2.79
N PRO A 194 19.19 -25.63 2.61
CA PRO A 194 19.08 -26.53 3.74
C PRO A 194 20.45 -26.69 4.42
N LYS A 195 20.43 -26.77 5.76
CA LYS A 195 21.61 -27.22 6.51
C LYS A 195 21.97 -28.63 6.03
N GLN A 196 23.26 -28.96 5.93
CA GLN A 196 23.66 -30.35 5.70
C GLN A 196 23.02 -31.22 6.79
N ALA A 197 22.49 -32.40 6.43
CA ALA A 197 21.79 -33.27 7.38
C ALA A 197 22.62 -33.56 8.65
N THR A 198 23.93 -33.64 8.52
CA THR A 198 24.89 -33.80 9.61
C THR A 198 24.92 -32.62 10.60
N GLN A 199 24.68 -31.39 10.14
CA GLN A 199 24.58 -30.21 11.00
C GLN A 199 23.22 -30.13 11.70
N THR A 200 22.14 -30.53 11.03
CA THR A 200 20.79 -30.52 11.63
C THR A 200 20.65 -31.54 12.77
N TRP A 201 21.41 -32.64 12.76
CA TRP A 201 21.43 -33.61 13.87
C TRP A 201 22.15 -33.09 15.11
N ALA A 202 23.15 -32.22 14.94
CA ALA A 202 23.90 -31.63 16.05
C ALA A 202 23.05 -30.62 16.84
N ASP A 203 22.04 -30.01 16.21
CA ASP A 203 21.16 -29.02 16.83
C ASP A 203 20.09 -29.65 17.75
N VAL A 204 19.86 -30.97 17.70
CA VAL A 204 18.84 -31.66 18.50
C VAL A 204 19.51 -32.45 19.63
N GLU A 205 19.76 -31.78 20.76
CA GLU A 205 20.46 -32.37 21.92
C GLU A 205 19.61 -33.40 22.68
N THR A 206 18.28 -33.27 22.68
CA THR A 206 17.36 -34.10 23.48
C THR A 206 16.17 -34.60 22.66
N PRO A 207 15.71 -35.86 22.87
CA PRO A 207 14.53 -36.38 22.17
C PRO A 207 13.27 -35.56 22.48
N CYS A 208 12.54 -35.12 21.45
CA CYS A 208 11.32 -34.33 21.63
C CYS A 208 10.13 -35.13 22.19
N GLU A 209 10.09 -36.44 21.96
CA GLU A 209 9.01 -37.34 22.37
C GLU A 209 9.46 -38.82 22.39
N ARG A 210 8.59 -39.74 22.84
CA ARG A 210 8.90 -41.18 22.87
C ARG A 210 9.10 -41.79 21.48
N GLN A 211 8.41 -41.27 20.47
CA GLN A 211 8.57 -41.62 19.06
C GLN A 211 9.52 -40.64 18.36
N CYS A 212 10.46 -40.07 19.11
CA CYS A 212 11.47 -39.20 18.53
C CYS A 212 12.38 -40.00 17.60
N PHE A 213 12.76 -39.43 16.47
CA PHE A 213 13.73 -40.08 15.59
C PHE A 213 15.09 -40.37 16.26
N LEU A 214 15.45 -39.66 17.33
CA LEU A 214 16.64 -39.92 18.15
C LEU A 214 16.47 -41.11 19.11
N ALA A 215 15.24 -41.42 19.50
CA ALA A 215 14.92 -42.46 20.49
C ALA A 215 14.33 -43.74 19.88
N ALA A 216 13.77 -43.65 18.66
CA ALA A 216 13.11 -44.75 18.00
C ALA A 216 14.13 -45.70 17.35
N ALA A 217 14.25 -46.90 17.91
CA ALA A 217 14.90 -48.02 17.24
C ALA A 217 13.99 -48.50 16.10
N THR A 218 14.22 -48.01 14.88
CA THR A 218 13.66 -48.51 13.60
C THR A 218 12.27 -49.14 13.73
N SER A 219 11.21 -48.33 13.85
CA SER A 219 9.86 -48.87 13.73
C SER A 219 9.47 -48.98 12.25
N GLN A 220 9.23 -50.21 11.77
CA GLN A 220 8.80 -50.51 10.40
C GLN A 220 7.29 -50.26 10.21
N GLY A 221 6.80 -49.08 10.55
CA GLY A 221 5.42 -48.69 10.28
C GLY A 221 5.30 -47.97 8.94
N VAL A 222 4.53 -48.52 8.00
CA VAL A 222 4.18 -47.82 6.75
C VAL A 222 3.46 -46.51 7.11
N PRO A 223 3.89 -45.35 6.59
CA PRO A 223 3.36 -44.06 7.03
C PRO A 223 1.87 -43.90 6.68
N CYS A 224 1.00 -43.61 7.66
CA CYS A 224 -0.37 -43.15 7.41
C CYS A 224 -0.38 -41.64 7.15
N TRP A 225 0.20 -41.24 6.02
CA TRP A 225 -0.05 -39.91 5.45
C TRP A 225 -1.08 -40.07 4.36
N SER A 226 -2.15 -39.28 4.43
CA SER A 226 -2.99 -39.06 3.26
C SER A 226 -2.23 -38.23 2.23
N ASN A 227 -2.63 -38.32 0.96
CA ASN A 227 -2.00 -37.52 -0.10
C ASN A 227 -2.03 -36.02 0.20
N SER A 228 -3.12 -35.51 0.78
CA SER A 228 -3.25 -34.10 1.20
C SER A 228 -2.26 -33.71 2.30
N GLU A 229 -1.94 -34.62 3.22
CA GLU A 229 -0.94 -34.37 4.26
C GLU A 229 0.48 -34.41 3.70
N ILE A 230 0.77 -35.27 2.71
CA ILE A 230 2.06 -35.29 2.01
C ILE A 230 2.26 -33.98 1.24
N GLU A 231 1.26 -33.53 0.49
CA GLU A 231 1.28 -32.25 -0.22
C GLU A 231 1.51 -31.08 0.76
N SER A 232 0.83 -31.08 1.91
CA SER A 232 1.03 -30.06 2.94
C SER A 232 2.44 -30.10 3.53
N PHE A 233 3.00 -31.30 3.75
CA PHE A 233 4.36 -31.48 4.23
C PHE A 233 5.39 -30.94 3.23
N GLN A 234 5.21 -31.23 1.94
CA GLN A 234 6.08 -30.74 0.87
C GLN A 234 6.11 -29.20 0.86
N VAL A 235 4.96 -28.55 0.96
CA VAL A 235 4.88 -27.07 1.02
C VAL A 235 5.59 -26.51 2.26
N ILE A 236 5.38 -27.11 3.43
CA ILE A 236 6.06 -26.66 4.68
C ILE A 236 7.57 -26.87 4.56
N PHE A 237 8.00 -28.02 4.06
CA PHE A 237 9.41 -28.38 3.90
C PHE A 237 10.10 -27.48 2.87
N GLU A 238 9.43 -27.15 1.78
CA GLU A 238 9.91 -26.18 0.81
C GLU A 238 10.17 -24.85 1.52
N ILE A 239 9.16 -24.26 2.17
CA ILE A 239 9.29 -22.93 2.82
C ILE A 239 10.35 -22.92 3.94
N ALA A 240 10.43 -23.99 4.72
CA ALA A 240 11.23 -24.06 5.95
C ALA A 240 12.23 -25.23 5.95
N SER A 241 12.97 -25.39 4.85
CA SER A 241 13.89 -26.51 4.61
C SER A 241 15.03 -26.65 5.63
N SER A 242 15.29 -25.61 6.44
CA SER A 242 16.29 -25.63 7.50
C SER A 242 15.81 -26.27 8.81
N LEU A 243 14.51 -26.55 8.95
CA LEU A 243 13.93 -27.12 10.17
C LEU A 243 14.30 -28.59 10.35
N SER A 244 14.45 -29.01 11.61
CA SER A 244 14.72 -30.40 11.94
C SER A 244 13.45 -31.26 11.79
N PRO A 245 13.57 -32.59 11.67
CA PRO A 245 12.41 -33.48 11.70
C PRO A 245 11.56 -33.34 12.97
N CYS A 246 12.13 -32.90 14.10
CA CYS A 246 11.39 -32.61 15.34
C CYS A 246 10.52 -31.35 15.18
N ASP A 247 11.07 -30.26 14.63
CA ASP A 247 10.31 -29.03 14.42
C ASP A 247 9.15 -29.24 13.44
N LEU A 248 9.41 -29.98 12.36
CA LEU A 248 8.40 -30.34 11.38
C LEU A 248 7.35 -31.30 11.95
N SER A 249 7.70 -32.11 12.95
CA SER A 249 6.76 -32.98 13.66
C SER A 249 5.70 -32.17 14.38
N VAL A 250 6.11 -31.06 15.02
CA VAL A 250 5.22 -30.12 15.69
C VAL A 250 4.35 -29.40 14.66
N MET A 251 4.93 -28.89 13.57
CA MET A 251 4.18 -28.17 12.54
C MET A 251 3.15 -29.05 11.81
N CYS A 252 3.52 -30.29 11.51
CA CYS A 252 2.66 -31.22 10.77
C CYS A 252 1.76 -32.07 11.68
N LEU A 253 1.87 -31.93 13.01
CA LEU A 253 1.16 -32.74 14.00
C LEU A 253 1.35 -34.25 13.78
N LYS A 254 2.58 -34.65 13.44
CA LYS A 254 2.97 -36.05 13.20
C LYS A 254 4.18 -36.41 14.07
N PRO A 255 4.34 -37.68 14.46
CA PRO A 255 5.55 -38.13 15.15
C PRO A 255 6.83 -37.82 14.37
N SER A 256 7.88 -37.38 15.05
CA SER A 256 9.11 -36.92 14.37
C SER A 256 9.87 -38.03 13.64
N GLU A 257 9.75 -39.30 14.08
CA GLU A 257 10.25 -40.45 13.31
C GLU A 257 9.61 -40.53 11.91
N ARG A 258 8.33 -40.16 11.79
CA ARG A 258 7.59 -40.19 10.52
C ARG A 258 7.93 -39.00 9.65
N SER A 259 8.02 -37.80 10.22
CA SER A 259 8.46 -36.60 9.52
C SER A 259 9.88 -36.76 8.96
N ARG A 260 10.75 -37.52 9.64
CA ARG A 260 12.12 -37.80 9.20
C ARG A 260 12.18 -38.54 7.86
N ILE A 261 11.27 -39.48 7.59
CA ILE A 261 11.30 -40.29 6.35
C ILE A 261 11.07 -39.37 5.14
N LEU A 262 9.99 -38.60 5.15
CA LEU A 262 9.69 -37.63 4.09
C LEU A 262 10.75 -36.55 3.98
N TRP A 263 11.30 -36.09 5.11
CA TRP A 263 12.40 -35.13 5.15
C TRP A 263 13.63 -35.62 4.38
N TYR A 264 14.06 -36.88 4.58
CA TYR A 264 15.19 -37.45 3.83
C TYR A 264 14.91 -37.59 2.34
N GLU A 265 13.73 -38.09 1.98
CA GLU A 265 13.34 -38.27 0.58
C GLU A 265 13.35 -36.93 -0.18
N LEU A 266 12.80 -35.86 0.42
CA LEU A 266 12.76 -34.54 -0.18
C LEU A 266 14.14 -33.86 -0.18
N LEU A 267 14.94 -34.01 0.88
CA LEU A 267 16.27 -33.38 0.95
C LEU A 267 17.23 -33.93 -0.12
N LEU A 268 17.15 -35.24 -0.42
CA LEU A 268 17.91 -35.86 -1.50
C LEU A 268 17.43 -35.46 -2.90
N PHE A 269 16.14 -35.14 -3.06
CA PHE A 269 15.55 -34.79 -4.34
C PHE A 269 15.73 -33.32 -4.72
N TYR A 270 15.64 -32.40 -3.74
CA TYR A 270 15.55 -30.95 -4.03
C TYR A 270 16.84 -30.15 -3.84
N PHE A 271 17.85 -30.61 -3.09
CA PHE A 271 18.92 -29.71 -2.65
C PHE A 271 20.35 -30.29 -2.72
N GLY A 272 21.18 -29.68 -3.56
CA GLY A 272 22.65 -29.78 -3.49
C GLY A 272 23.24 -28.68 -2.60
N SER A 273 24.31 -28.97 -1.85
CA SER A 273 24.96 -28.02 -0.94
C SER A 273 25.55 -26.82 -1.69
N ASN A 274 25.21 -25.59 -1.28
CA ASN A 274 25.81 -24.35 -1.80
C ASN A 274 26.74 -23.71 -0.77
N GLU A 275 28.01 -23.54 -1.14
CA GLU A 275 28.96 -22.73 -0.35
C GLU A 275 28.64 -21.21 -0.49
N PRO A 276 28.93 -20.39 0.54
CA PRO A 276 28.67 -18.95 0.50
C PRO A 276 29.40 -18.22 -0.65
N CYS A 277 28.67 -17.36 -1.38
CA CYS A 277 29.24 -16.55 -2.45
C CYS A 277 30.29 -15.53 -1.94
N ARG A 278 31.46 -15.45 -2.57
CA ARG A 278 32.52 -14.45 -2.25
C ARG A 278 32.94 -13.65 -3.49
N HIS A 279 32.20 -12.60 -3.82
CA HIS A 279 32.58 -11.67 -4.88
C HIS A 279 32.02 -10.24 -4.65
N ASN A 280 32.63 -9.25 -5.30
CA ASN A 280 32.16 -7.86 -5.29
C ASN A 280 31.08 -7.63 -6.35
N GLY A 281 30.05 -6.83 -6.05
CA GLY A 281 28.91 -6.54 -6.94
C GLY A 281 27.73 -7.50 -6.81
N PRO A 282 26.65 -7.34 -7.62
CA PRO A 282 25.48 -8.23 -7.62
C PRO A 282 25.83 -9.68 -7.99
N CYS A 283 25.01 -10.62 -7.52
CA CYS A 283 25.08 -12.04 -7.89
C CYS A 283 24.36 -12.20 -9.23
N ASP A 284 25.11 -12.35 -10.31
CA ASP A 284 24.61 -12.46 -11.69
C ASP A 284 25.38 -13.52 -12.47
N THR A 285 24.91 -13.82 -13.69
CA THR A 285 25.59 -14.74 -14.63
C THR A 285 26.99 -14.27 -14.96
N ALA A 286 27.19 -12.94 -15.07
CA ALA A 286 28.45 -12.34 -15.47
C ALA A 286 29.59 -12.62 -14.47
N ARG A 287 29.26 -12.77 -13.18
CA ARG A 287 30.23 -13.08 -12.12
C ARG A 287 30.35 -14.56 -11.78
N ALA A 288 29.70 -15.44 -12.55
CA ALA A 288 29.69 -16.89 -12.30
C ALA A 288 29.37 -17.23 -10.83
N CYS A 289 28.42 -16.52 -10.23
CA CYS A 289 28.10 -16.69 -8.82
C CYS A 289 27.41 -18.05 -8.59
N PRO A 290 27.91 -18.91 -7.70
CA PRO A 290 27.28 -20.19 -7.37
C PRO A 290 25.84 -20.04 -6.86
N CYS A 291 25.56 -18.98 -6.08
CA CYS A 291 24.22 -18.66 -5.63
C CYS A 291 23.28 -18.34 -6.81
N PHE A 292 23.74 -17.60 -7.82
CA PHE A 292 22.93 -17.28 -9.00
C PHE A 292 22.72 -18.50 -9.91
N GLN A 293 23.75 -19.31 -10.13
CA GLN A 293 23.69 -20.49 -10.99
C GLN A 293 22.80 -21.60 -10.41
N ASN A 294 22.78 -21.74 -9.09
CA ASN A 294 22.01 -22.77 -8.40
C ASN A 294 20.65 -22.25 -7.88
N GLY A 295 20.22 -21.06 -8.30
CA GLY A 295 18.95 -20.45 -7.89
C GLY A 295 18.82 -20.18 -6.38
N ALA A 296 19.93 -20.07 -5.65
CA ALA A 296 19.97 -19.91 -4.19
C ALA A 296 20.25 -18.46 -3.77
N HIS A 297 19.73 -18.04 -2.61
CA HIS A 297 20.00 -16.70 -2.09
C HIS A 297 21.37 -16.60 -1.44
N CYS A 298 22.10 -15.52 -1.75
CA CYS A 298 23.25 -15.12 -0.95
C CYS A 298 22.72 -14.49 0.36
N GLN A 299 23.22 -14.92 1.53
CA GLN A 299 22.67 -14.67 2.88
C GLN A 299 22.54 -13.20 3.31
N ARG A 300 22.84 -12.22 2.44
CA ARG A 300 22.72 -10.79 2.74
C ARG A 300 22.19 -10.00 1.53
N PRO A 301 20.87 -10.07 1.25
CA PRO A 301 20.29 -9.28 0.19
C PRO A 301 20.03 -7.86 0.69
N ARG A 302 20.98 -6.96 0.45
CA ARG A 302 20.91 -5.49 0.26
C ARG A 302 22.17 -4.84 0.84
N ARG A 303 23.12 -4.50 -0.03
CA ARG A 303 24.39 -3.83 0.31
C ARG A 303 24.19 -2.32 0.55
N LEU A 304 23.18 -1.91 1.32
CA LEU A 304 23.12 -0.52 1.77
C LEU A 304 24.02 -0.41 3.00
N ARG A 305 25.06 0.42 2.92
CA ARG A 305 25.95 0.66 4.06
C ARG A 305 25.26 1.64 5.00
N GLY A 306 25.05 1.25 6.25
CA GLY A 306 24.64 2.18 7.31
C GLY A 306 25.75 3.13 7.71
N CYS A 307 25.42 4.20 8.43
CA CYS A 307 26.42 5.12 8.98
C CYS A 307 27.02 4.57 10.29
N ARG A 308 28.23 5.03 10.62
CA ARG A 308 28.92 4.74 11.90
C ARG A 308 29.16 6.02 12.70
N CYS A 309 28.25 6.98 12.57
CA CYS A 309 28.35 8.25 13.28
C CYS A 309 28.21 8.03 14.80
N SER A 310 28.89 8.84 15.59
CA SER A 310 28.74 8.88 17.04
C SER A 310 28.15 10.23 17.47
N THR A 311 27.61 10.29 18.69
CA THR A 311 27.21 11.56 19.30
C THR A 311 28.44 12.44 19.50
N GLY A 312 28.46 13.59 18.82
CA GLY A 312 29.51 14.59 19.00
C GLY A 312 29.38 15.32 20.33
N LYS A 313 30.25 16.32 20.58
CA LYS A 313 30.19 17.18 21.77
C LYS A 313 28.85 17.92 21.96
N SER A 314 28.08 18.09 20.89
CA SER A 314 26.75 18.72 20.89
C SER A 314 25.63 17.81 21.37
N GLY A 315 25.89 16.54 21.67
CA GLY A 315 24.87 15.57 22.10
C GLY A 315 23.96 15.08 20.97
N VAL A 316 24.26 15.44 19.71
CA VAL A 316 23.46 15.12 18.52
C VAL A 316 24.35 14.44 17.47
N SER A 317 23.78 13.49 16.71
CA SER A 317 24.44 12.83 15.57
C SER A 317 23.62 12.97 14.28
N CYS A 318 24.29 12.75 13.14
CA CYS A 318 23.68 12.71 11.81
C CYS A 318 22.91 13.97 11.38
N ALA A 319 23.26 15.16 11.89
CA ALA A 319 22.57 16.41 11.51
C ALA A 319 23.14 17.11 10.26
N THR A 320 24.26 16.63 9.72
CA THR A 320 25.00 17.32 8.63
C THR A 320 25.42 16.32 7.55
N THR A 321 25.85 16.83 6.40
CA THR A 321 26.40 16.06 5.27
C THR A 321 27.65 15.26 5.61
N LYS A 322 28.25 15.44 6.80
CA LYS A 322 29.30 14.54 7.31
C LYS A 322 28.79 13.11 7.53
N CYS A 323 27.48 12.94 7.70
CA CYS A 323 26.85 11.62 7.76
C CYS A 323 26.56 11.11 6.34
N TYR A 324 27.04 9.89 6.06
CA TYR A 324 26.77 9.18 4.82
C TYR A 324 25.27 9.11 4.48
N CYS A 325 24.39 8.91 5.46
CA CYS A 325 22.95 8.85 5.17
C CYS A 325 22.42 10.21 4.68
N VAL A 326 22.82 11.31 5.34
CA VAL A 326 22.38 12.67 5.01
C VAL A 326 22.89 13.12 3.64
N GLU A 327 24.16 12.85 3.34
CA GLU A 327 24.81 13.16 2.05
C GLU A 327 24.06 12.52 0.87
N TYR A 328 23.60 11.27 1.03
CA TYR A 328 22.87 10.53 0.00
C TYR A 328 21.35 10.71 0.07
N HIS A 329 20.87 11.73 0.79
CA HIS A 329 19.45 12.03 0.94
C HIS A 329 18.59 10.89 1.50
N ARG A 330 19.12 10.15 2.48
CA ARG A 330 18.43 9.04 3.15
C ARG A 330 18.33 9.27 4.65
N GLU A 331 17.25 8.82 5.27
CA GLU A 331 17.25 8.68 6.73
C GLU A 331 18.15 7.52 7.19
N CYS A 332 18.60 7.58 8.44
CA CYS A 332 19.38 6.53 9.06
C CYS A 332 18.50 5.30 9.29
N ASP A 333 18.89 4.19 8.68
CA ASP A 333 18.22 2.91 8.80
C ASP A 333 18.41 2.30 10.21
N PRO A 334 17.32 1.87 10.88
CA PRO A 334 17.36 1.29 12.21
C PRO A 334 18.24 0.04 12.37
N GLU A 335 18.31 -0.81 11.35
CA GLU A 335 19.03 -2.08 11.41
C GLU A 335 20.49 -1.94 10.98
N LEU A 336 20.80 -0.92 10.17
CA LEU A 336 22.15 -0.75 9.60
C LEU A 336 22.99 0.32 10.32
N CYS A 337 22.37 1.33 10.92
CA CYS A 337 23.08 2.48 11.49
C CYS A 337 23.30 2.31 13.00
N LEU A 338 24.56 2.20 13.41
CA LEU A 338 24.96 2.10 14.83
C LEU A 338 24.50 3.30 15.67
N SER A 339 24.30 4.46 15.03
CA SER A 339 23.85 5.68 15.69
C SER A 339 22.35 5.73 15.98
N TYR A 340 21.56 4.78 15.47
CA TYR A 340 20.10 4.85 15.54
C TYR A 340 19.55 4.57 16.94
N GLU A 341 20.13 3.60 17.67
CA GLU A 341 19.75 3.27 19.05
C GLU A 341 20.05 4.38 20.05
N LEU A 342 20.97 5.29 19.70
CA LEU A 342 21.23 6.50 20.47
C LEU A 342 20.12 7.48 20.11
N THR A 343 19.22 7.79 21.04
CA THR A 343 18.12 8.79 20.98
C THR A 343 18.51 10.20 20.47
N ALA A 344 19.76 10.39 20.06
CA ALA A 344 20.39 11.59 19.53
C ALA A 344 20.51 11.68 18.00
N CYS A 345 20.05 10.68 17.23
CA CYS A 345 20.10 10.73 15.76
C CYS A 345 19.05 11.68 15.17
N ARG A 346 19.47 12.82 14.62
CA ARG A 346 18.56 13.80 13.96
C ARG A 346 18.15 13.44 12.53
N ASN A 347 18.71 12.39 11.95
CA ASN A 347 18.36 11.90 10.61
C ASN A 347 17.42 10.69 10.68
N SER A 348 16.40 10.77 11.53
CA SER A 348 15.38 9.72 11.73
C SER A 348 14.01 10.31 12.05
N GLN A 349 13.80 11.60 11.74
CA GLN A 349 12.63 12.36 12.17
C GLN A 349 11.36 11.93 11.43
N ILE A 350 11.45 11.66 10.13
CA ILE A 350 10.30 11.27 9.30
C ILE A 350 9.81 9.88 9.70
N GLN A 351 10.70 8.88 9.77
CA GLN A 351 10.29 7.52 10.17
C GLN A 351 9.79 7.43 11.62
N LYS A 352 10.24 8.31 12.50
CA LYS A 352 9.74 8.40 13.89
C LYS A 352 8.49 9.26 14.03
N GLY A 353 8.05 9.93 12.96
CA GLY A 353 6.96 10.90 13.02
C GLY A 353 7.24 12.06 13.98
N ALA A 354 8.49 12.45 14.17
CA ALA A 354 8.90 13.53 15.09
C ALA A 354 8.72 14.91 14.46
N HIS A 355 7.50 15.19 13.97
CA HIS A 355 7.10 16.47 13.39
C HIS A 355 6.58 17.42 14.47
N LYS A 356 6.42 18.69 14.14
CA LYS A 356 5.89 19.72 15.03
C LYS A 356 4.36 19.79 14.96
N ALA A 357 3.74 20.23 16.05
CA ALA A 357 2.32 20.51 16.07
C ALA A 357 1.97 21.76 15.25
N LEU A 358 0.95 21.63 14.39
CA LEU A 358 0.45 22.69 13.51
C LEU A 358 -1.03 22.99 13.78
N GLU A 359 -1.41 24.25 13.65
CA GLU A 359 -2.78 24.74 13.64
C GLU A 359 -3.11 25.37 12.28
N ILE A 360 -4.32 25.16 11.79
CA ILE A 360 -4.78 25.75 10.52
C ILE A 360 -5.63 26.99 10.81
N GLY A 361 -5.18 28.14 10.30
CA GLY A 361 -5.79 29.44 10.54
C GLY A 361 -5.99 30.25 9.27
N ARG A 362 -6.63 31.42 9.38
CA ARG A 362 -6.76 32.37 8.25
C ARG A 362 -5.37 32.92 7.86
N SER A 363 -5.11 32.98 6.57
CA SER A 363 -3.88 33.45 5.93
C SER A 363 -4.19 34.41 4.78
N CYS A 364 -3.17 35.02 4.16
CA CYS A 364 -3.32 35.95 3.05
C CYS A 364 -3.99 35.35 1.80
N TRP A 365 -3.79 34.05 1.52
CA TRP A 365 -4.35 33.37 0.34
C TRP A 365 -5.47 32.37 0.69
N GLY A 366 -5.98 32.41 1.93
CA GLY A 366 -7.03 31.53 2.40
C GLY A 366 -6.71 30.96 3.77
N LEU A 367 -6.39 29.67 3.82
CA LEU A 367 -5.96 28.98 5.04
C LEU A 367 -4.44 28.75 5.01
N GLY A 368 -3.79 28.94 6.15
CA GLY A 368 -2.35 28.74 6.34
C GLY A 368 -2.06 27.82 7.52
N ALA A 369 -0.85 27.27 7.57
CA ALA A 369 -0.35 26.45 8.67
C ALA A 369 0.53 27.25 9.64
N PHE A 370 0.22 27.17 10.94
CA PHE A 370 0.90 27.91 12.01
C PHE A 370 1.48 26.94 13.02
N LEU A 371 2.68 27.20 13.50
CA LEU A 371 3.29 26.39 14.57
C LEU A 371 2.62 26.67 15.90
N THR A 372 2.41 25.64 16.72
CA THR A 372 1.93 25.81 18.10
C THR A 372 3.05 25.61 19.14
N GLU A 373 4.25 25.26 18.69
CA GLU A 373 5.43 25.06 19.51
C GLU A 373 6.71 25.56 18.80
N LEU A 374 7.80 25.71 19.56
CA LEU A 374 9.08 26.17 19.03
C LEU A 374 9.68 25.11 18.09
N ALA A 375 10.07 25.52 16.88
CA ALA A 375 10.86 24.73 15.97
C ALA A 375 12.29 25.28 15.91
N LYS A 376 13.29 24.41 16.07
CA LYS A 376 14.68 24.79 15.83
C LYS A 376 15.05 24.58 14.37
N GLU A 377 16.10 25.25 13.92
CA GLU A 377 16.70 24.98 12.60
C GLU A 377 16.91 23.47 12.39
N ASN A 378 16.49 22.98 11.23
CA ASN A 378 16.52 21.57 10.81
C ASN A 378 15.59 20.61 11.56
N ASP A 379 14.65 21.12 12.38
CA ASP A 379 13.54 20.30 12.87
C ASP A 379 12.58 19.98 11.73
N LEU A 380 12.05 18.75 11.74
CA LEU A 380 10.95 18.35 10.88
C LEU A 380 9.68 19.08 11.36
N LEU A 381 9.12 19.93 10.51
CA LEU A 381 7.88 20.66 10.78
C LEU A 381 6.67 19.77 10.48
N ALA A 382 6.66 19.13 9.31
CA ALA A 382 5.63 18.21 8.88
C ALA A 382 6.17 17.26 7.81
N GLU A 383 5.53 16.11 7.65
CA GLU A 383 5.65 15.33 6.42
C GLU A 383 4.55 15.75 5.46
N TYR A 384 4.90 15.92 4.18
CA TYR A 384 3.93 16.18 3.14
C TYR A 384 3.33 14.86 2.64
N VAL A 385 2.03 14.68 2.92
CA VAL A 385 1.32 13.40 2.75
C VAL A 385 0.22 13.53 1.70
N GLY A 386 0.10 12.53 0.82
CA GLY A 386 -0.99 12.45 -0.15
C GLY A 386 -1.04 11.16 -0.95
N GLU A 387 -1.78 11.18 -2.05
CA GLU A 387 -1.88 10.07 -3.00
C GLU A 387 -0.60 9.98 -3.84
N LEU A 388 0.02 8.80 -3.93
CA LEU A 388 1.06 8.53 -4.92
C LEU A 388 0.37 8.22 -6.25
N ILE A 389 0.47 9.16 -7.18
CA ILE A 389 -0.09 9.08 -8.52
C ILE A 389 1.02 9.05 -9.56
N TYR A 390 0.75 8.46 -10.72
CA TYR A 390 1.65 8.56 -11.87
C TYR A 390 1.49 9.90 -12.60
N GLU A 391 2.45 10.23 -13.48
CA GLU A 391 2.43 11.48 -14.25
C GLU A 391 1.15 11.67 -15.10
N PRO A 392 0.60 10.66 -15.82
CA PRO A 392 -0.64 10.83 -16.58
C PRO A 392 -1.83 11.27 -15.72
N THR A 393 -1.93 10.74 -14.50
CA THR A 393 -2.97 11.12 -13.54
C THR A 393 -2.77 12.51 -12.96
N PHE A 394 -1.52 12.93 -12.81
CA PHE A 394 -1.23 14.32 -12.45
C PHE A 394 -1.70 15.27 -13.56
N ASP A 395 -1.47 14.92 -14.83
CA ASP A 395 -1.86 15.74 -15.98
C ASP A 395 -3.39 15.77 -16.17
N SER A 396 -4.10 14.64 -16.02
CA SER A 396 -5.56 14.58 -16.13
C SER A 396 -6.28 15.45 -15.07
N ARG A 397 -5.69 15.55 -13.87
CA ARG A 397 -6.16 16.41 -12.77
C ARG A 397 -5.78 17.89 -12.96
N GLY A 398 -4.98 18.22 -13.98
CA GLY A 398 -4.49 19.56 -14.25
C GLY A 398 -5.62 20.57 -14.50
N GLU A 399 -6.61 20.23 -15.33
CA GLU A 399 -7.75 21.12 -15.63
C GLU A 399 -8.54 21.48 -14.36
N VAL A 400 -8.72 20.50 -13.48
CA VAL A 400 -9.40 20.67 -12.19
C VAL A 400 -8.58 21.59 -11.27
N ALA A 401 -7.26 21.40 -11.19
CA ALA A 401 -6.37 22.24 -10.40
C ALA A 401 -6.33 23.70 -10.92
N THR A 402 -6.24 23.88 -12.23
CA THR A 402 -6.24 25.18 -12.91
C THR A 402 -7.54 25.93 -12.64
N HIS A 403 -8.69 25.26 -12.83
CA HIS A 403 -10.00 25.86 -12.58
C HIS A 403 -10.19 26.29 -11.11
N ARG A 404 -9.69 25.50 -10.16
CA ARG A 404 -9.71 25.82 -8.72
C ARG A 404 -8.70 26.89 -8.32
N GLY A 405 -7.73 27.21 -9.18
CA GLY A 405 -6.60 28.10 -8.91
C GLY A 405 -5.65 27.56 -7.82
N ARG A 406 -5.63 26.25 -7.58
CA ARG A 406 -4.86 25.60 -6.50
C ARG A 406 -4.35 24.24 -6.94
N SER A 407 -3.08 23.96 -6.65
CA SER A 407 -2.48 22.64 -6.84
C SER A 407 -1.83 22.18 -5.54
N TYR A 408 -2.13 20.94 -5.13
CA TYR A 408 -1.56 20.30 -3.95
C TYR A 408 -0.59 19.18 -4.31
N SER A 409 -0.07 19.20 -5.53
CA SER A 409 0.79 18.15 -6.06
C SER A 409 2.27 18.50 -5.91
N PHE A 410 3.05 17.55 -5.40
CA PHE A 410 4.49 17.67 -5.22
C PHE A 410 5.21 16.53 -5.94
N LYS A 411 6.10 16.86 -6.90
CA LYS A 411 6.86 15.83 -7.63
C LYS A 411 7.80 15.08 -6.68
N LEU A 412 7.61 13.77 -6.54
CA LEU A 412 8.36 12.94 -5.60
C LEU A 412 9.62 12.36 -6.25
N ASN A 413 9.48 11.82 -7.47
CA ASN A 413 10.59 11.29 -8.27
C ASN A 413 10.19 11.26 -9.77
N SER A 414 10.94 10.54 -10.60
CA SER A 414 10.65 10.41 -12.04
C SER A 414 9.39 9.61 -12.38
N THR A 415 8.84 8.89 -11.41
CA THR A 415 7.71 7.98 -11.61
C THR A 415 6.46 8.46 -10.87
N PHE A 416 6.64 8.99 -9.67
CA PHE A 416 5.54 9.36 -8.78
C PHE A 416 5.48 10.85 -8.51
N THR A 417 4.26 11.35 -8.50
CA THR A 417 3.86 12.63 -7.92
C THR A 417 2.99 12.35 -6.70
N LEU A 418 3.15 13.16 -5.67
CA LEU A 418 2.37 13.06 -4.45
C LEU A 418 1.30 14.16 -4.45
N ASP A 419 0.03 13.78 -4.50
CA ASP A 419 -1.11 14.69 -4.62
C ASP A 419 -1.95 14.73 -3.33
N SER A 420 -1.98 15.89 -2.67
CA SER A 420 -2.74 16.09 -1.42
C SER A 420 -4.11 16.70 -1.63
N SER A 421 -4.68 16.62 -2.85
CA SER A 421 -5.99 17.19 -3.18
C SER A 421 -7.14 16.50 -2.44
N TYR A 422 -7.19 15.16 -2.48
CA TYR A 422 -8.28 14.36 -1.91
C TYR A 422 -7.91 13.63 -0.61
N LEU A 423 -6.63 13.37 -0.37
CA LEU A 423 -6.10 12.70 0.81
C LEU A 423 -4.81 13.40 1.25
N GLY A 424 -4.65 13.71 2.52
CA GLY A 424 -3.47 14.42 3.01
C GLY A 424 -3.54 14.83 4.47
N ASN A 425 -2.64 15.70 4.90
CA ASN A 425 -2.62 16.24 6.26
C ASN A 425 -2.51 17.77 6.25
N SER A 426 -2.34 18.38 7.42
CA SER A 426 -2.22 19.83 7.62
C SER A 426 -1.09 20.50 6.80
N SER A 427 -0.08 19.75 6.33
CA SER A 427 1.01 20.30 5.52
C SER A 427 0.55 20.88 4.19
N ARG A 428 -0.62 20.48 3.67
CA ARG A 428 -1.18 21.00 2.42
C ARG A 428 -1.57 22.48 2.50
N PHE A 429 -1.67 23.03 3.71
CA PHE A 429 -1.96 24.44 3.97
C PHE A 429 -0.68 25.28 4.17
N ILE A 430 0.50 24.72 3.91
CA ILE A 430 1.75 25.49 3.95
C ILE A 430 1.81 26.34 2.69
N ASP A 431 1.60 27.64 2.87
CA ASP A 431 1.52 28.60 1.79
C ASP A 431 2.85 28.83 1.08
N HIS A 432 2.74 29.26 -0.17
CA HIS A 432 3.87 29.79 -0.91
C HIS A 432 4.37 31.10 -0.31
N SER A 433 5.69 31.25 -0.23
CA SER A 433 6.32 32.56 -0.26
C SER A 433 7.64 32.56 -1.02
N SER A 434 7.87 33.62 -1.77
CA SER A 434 9.10 33.86 -2.52
C SER A 434 10.09 34.66 -1.67
N SER A 435 11.37 34.37 -1.85
CA SER A 435 12.45 35.14 -1.21
C SER A 435 12.45 36.63 -1.59
N ALA A 436 11.75 37.02 -2.66
CA ALA A 436 11.58 38.42 -3.04
C ALA A 436 10.60 39.18 -2.13
N VAL A 437 9.71 38.48 -1.41
CA VAL A 437 8.71 39.06 -0.51
C VAL A 437 9.35 39.28 0.87
N GLN A 438 9.95 40.45 1.09
CA GLN A 438 10.70 40.76 2.31
C GLN A 438 9.86 40.70 3.60
N THR A 439 8.56 40.93 3.53
CA THR A 439 7.66 40.96 4.69
C THR A 439 7.27 39.57 5.19
N ARG A 440 7.42 38.53 4.35
CA ARG A 440 6.91 37.19 4.64
C ARG A 440 7.84 36.11 4.04
N PRO A 441 9.16 36.15 4.26
CA PRO A 441 10.09 35.26 3.58
C PRO A 441 9.83 33.78 3.90
N PRO A 442 10.19 32.85 3.00
CA PRO A 442 10.08 31.43 3.28
C PRO A 442 10.98 31.05 4.46
N ASN A 443 10.43 30.28 5.41
CA ASN A 443 11.11 29.86 6.63
C ASN A 443 11.22 28.32 6.74
N CYS A 444 10.67 27.58 5.77
CA CYS A 444 10.81 26.14 5.66
C CYS A 444 11.13 25.68 4.23
N ARG A 445 11.58 24.43 4.11
CA ARG A 445 11.88 23.79 2.82
C ARG A 445 11.53 22.31 2.83
N ALA A 446 10.95 21.85 1.74
CA ALA A 446 10.71 20.43 1.49
C ALA A 446 11.99 19.73 0.99
N TYR A 447 12.21 18.52 1.51
CA TYR A 447 13.25 17.60 1.05
C TYR A 447 12.65 16.22 0.81
N VAL A 448 12.86 15.69 -0.39
CA VAL A 448 12.65 14.27 -0.67
C VAL A 448 13.75 13.48 0.03
N ARG A 449 13.36 12.51 0.86
CA ARG A 449 14.27 11.60 1.57
C ARG A 449 13.87 10.17 1.28
N LEU A 450 14.87 9.31 1.12
CA LEU A 450 14.65 7.86 1.12
C LEU A 450 14.61 7.35 2.56
N VAL A 451 13.45 6.86 2.98
CA VAL A 451 13.14 6.43 4.35
C VAL A 451 12.70 4.97 4.29
N ASN A 452 13.50 4.06 4.82
CA ASN A 452 13.23 2.61 4.82
C ASN A 452 12.82 2.02 3.45
N GLY A 453 13.34 2.58 2.37
CA GLY A 453 13.09 2.11 0.99
C GLY A 453 12.01 2.91 0.25
N GLU A 454 11.36 3.86 0.89
CA GLU A 454 10.32 4.71 0.30
C GLU A 454 10.80 6.16 0.15
N HIS A 455 10.46 6.82 -0.96
CA HIS A 455 10.64 8.27 -1.06
C HIS A 455 9.51 8.97 -0.29
N ARG A 456 9.87 9.84 0.66
CA ARG A 456 8.94 10.65 1.45
C ARG A 456 9.38 12.11 1.44
N ILE A 457 8.45 13.03 1.63
CA ILE A 457 8.73 14.47 1.62
C ILE A 457 8.65 14.98 3.05
N GLY A 458 9.79 15.35 3.63
CA GLY A 458 9.82 16.06 4.91
C GLY A 458 9.96 17.56 4.68
N ILE A 459 9.22 18.36 5.44
CA ILE A 459 9.31 19.82 5.46
C ILE A 459 10.08 20.22 6.70
N PHE A 460 11.21 20.91 6.51
CA PHE A 460 12.15 21.23 7.58
C PHE A 460 12.30 22.73 7.75
N ALA A 461 12.52 23.16 9.00
CA ALA A 461 12.77 24.55 9.33
C ALA A 461 14.14 25.02 8.81
N LEU A 462 14.18 26.17 8.14
CA LEU A 462 15.42 26.80 7.66
C LEU A 462 16.13 27.64 8.72
N GLN A 463 15.42 27.93 9.81
CA GLN A 463 15.87 28.74 10.96
C GLN A 463 15.04 28.35 12.18
N ASP A 464 15.34 28.94 13.33
CA ASP A 464 14.44 28.85 14.49
C ASP A 464 13.14 29.61 14.19
N ILE A 465 11.99 29.02 14.56
CA ILE A 465 10.64 29.55 14.31
C ILE A 465 9.85 29.51 15.61
N GLU A 466 9.34 30.66 16.03
CA GLU A 466 8.58 30.83 17.26
C GLU A 466 7.15 30.30 17.14
N PRO A 467 6.54 29.83 18.25
CA PRO A 467 5.11 29.49 18.30
C PRO A 467 4.23 30.64 17.80
N GLY A 468 3.14 30.31 17.11
CA GLY A 468 2.21 31.25 16.48
C GLY A 468 2.69 31.78 15.12
N SER A 469 3.93 31.48 14.72
CA SER A 469 4.43 31.87 13.40
C SER A 469 3.82 31.00 12.31
N GLU A 470 3.50 31.62 11.18
CA GLU A 470 3.13 30.91 9.97
C GLU A 470 4.36 30.25 9.33
N ILE A 471 4.20 29.02 8.85
CA ILE A 471 5.24 28.32 8.09
C ILE A 471 5.02 28.47 6.60
N LEU A 472 6.08 28.83 5.89
CA LEU A 472 6.03 29.28 4.50
C LEU A 472 7.15 28.67 3.69
N MET A 473 6.78 28.20 2.50
CA MET A 473 7.67 27.46 1.63
C MET A 473 7.80 28.13 0.28
N ASP A 474 9.01 28.16 -0.26
CA ASP A 474 9.19 28.49 -1.67
C ASP A 474 8.78 27.27 -2.51
N TYR A 475 7.76 27.43 -3.36
CA TYR A 475 7.25 26.36 -4.21
C TYR A 475 8.17 26.12 -5.41
N GLY A 476 9.11 27.03 -5.67
CA GLY A 476 10.03 26.96 -6.78
C GLY A 476 9.41 27.42 -8.10
N HIS A 477 10.28 27.62 -9.08
CA HIS A 477 9.90 28.12 -10.40
C HIS A 477 8.99 27.15 -11.16
N ASP A 478 9.26 25.85 -11.08
CA ASP A 478 8.55 24.81 -11.83
C ASP A 478 7.05 24.73 -11.49
N PHE A 479 6.66 25.20 -10.31
CA PHE A 479 5.26 25.31 -9.91
C PHE A 479 4.51 26.38 -10.69
N PHE A 480 5.15 27.52 -10.98
CA PHE A 480 4.53 28.67 -11.65
C PHE A 480 4.69 28.67 -13.17
N SER A 481 5.52 27.78 -13.71
CA SER A 481 5.79 27.69 -15.15
C SER A 481 4.87 26.72 -15.90
N LYS A 482 3.83 26.18 -15.25
CA LYS A 482 2.87 25.26 -15.84
C LYS A 482 1.62 25.97 -16.30
#